data_AF-A0A955W2T8-F1
#
_entry.id   AF-A0A955W2T8-F1
#
_cell.length_a   1.000
_cell.length_b   1.000
_cell.length_c   1.000
_cell.angle_alpha   90.00
_cell.angle_beta   90.00
_cell.angle_gamma   90.00
#
_symmetry.space_group_name_H-M   'P 1'
#
loop_
_entity.id
_entity.type
_entity.pdbx_description
1 polymer ?
#
loop_
_entity_poly.entity_id
_entity_poly.type
_entity_poly.pdbx_seq_one_letter_code
_entity_poly.pdbx_strand_id
1 'polypeptide(L)' 'MSPVAQADGGVDLSIELLRESSSFRVRAQAALVLGRPPRSARAVAALERALADPHPAVRAAAASSLERLESVGSLAA' A
#
# COMPACT_ATOMS: atom_id res chain seq x y z
N MET A 1 -4.15 1.24 -28.84
CA MET A 1 -4.42 0.50 -27.59
C MET A 1 -3.46 1.07 -26.55
N SER A 2 -3.98 1.85 -25.61
CA SER A 2 -3.20 2.76 -24.77
C SER A 2 -2.37 2.02 -23.71
N PRO A 3 -1.10 2.41 -23.46
CA PRO A 3 -0.19 1.66 -22.59
C PRO A 3 -0.38 1.89 -21.06
N VAL A 4 -1.53 2.40 -20.60
CA VAL A 4 -1.68 2.89 -19.21
C VAL A 4 -2.22 1.85 -18.21
N ALA A 5 -2.74 0.71 -18.66
CA ALA A 5 -3.45 -0.24 -17.78
C ALA A 5 -2.56 -1.07 -16.83
N GLN A 6 -1.23 -1.00 -16.96
CA GLN A 6 -0.32 -1.92 -16.26
C GLN A 6 0.08 -1.44 -14.85
N ALA A 7 -0.03 -0.15 -14.55
CA ALA A 7 0.35 0.39 -13.24
C ALA A 7 -0.77 0.25 -12.19
N ASP A 8 -2.03 0.39 -12.59
CA ASP A 8 -3.17 0.37 -11.66
C ASP A 8 -3.59 -1.04 -11.22
N GLY A 9 -3.50 -2.04 -12.11
CA GLY A 9 -3.89 -3.42 -11.77
C GLY A 9 -3.08 -4.03 -10.62
N GLY A 10 -1.82 -3.61 -10.46
CA GLY A 10 -0.98 -4.03 -9.33
C GLY A 10 -1.39 -3.38 -8.01
N VAL A 11 -1.89 -2.14 -8.04
CA VAL A 11 -2.37 -1.42 -6.86
C VAL A 11 -3.68 -2.04 -6.39
N ASP A 12 -4.63 -2.27 -7.29
CA ASP A 12 -5.93 -2.84 -6.94
C ASP A 12 -5.79 -4.25 -6.34
N LEU A 13 -4.97 -5.12 -6.95
CA LEU A 13 -4.67 -6.44 -6.39
C LEU A 13 -4.01 -6.35 -5.00
N SER A 14 -3.08 -5.41 -4.81
CA SER A 14 -2.42 -5.24 -3.52
C SER A 14 -3.40 -4.73 -2.45
N ILE A 15 -4.37 -3.89 -2.81
CA ILE A 15 -5.45 -3.46 -1.90
C ILE A 15 -6.31 -4.66 -1.49
N GLU A 16 -6.68 -5.52 -2.44
CA GLU A 16 -7.46 -6.74 -2.18
C GLU A 16 -6.69 -7.67 -1.24
N LEU A 17 -5.42 -7.98 -1.56
CA LEU A 17 -4.57 -8.83 -0.74
C LEU A 17 -4.35 -8.27 0.68
N LEU A 18 -4.21 -6.96 0.82
CA LEU A 18 -4.08 -6.29 2.11
C LEU A 18 -5.34 -6.43 2.97
N ARG A 19 -6.53 -6.54 2.37
CA ARG A 19 -7.81 -6.58 3.09
C ARG A 19 -8.29 -8.00 3.37
N GLU A 20 -8.15 -8.89 2.38
CA GLU A 20 -8.87 -10.17 2.36
C GLU A 20 -7.97 -11.37 2.65
N SER A 21 -6.65 -11.22 2.58
CA SER A 21 -5.76 -12.35 2.83
C SER A 21 -5.80 -12.81 4.29
N SER A 22 -6.02 -14.10 4.50
CA SER A 22 -5.93 -14.75 5.81
C SER A 22 -4.49 -14.76 6.36
N SER A 23 -3.48 -14.71 5.47
CA SER A 23 -2.07 -14.68 5.86
C SER A 23 -1.60 -13.27 6.17
N PHE A 24 -1.23 -13.01 7.42
CA PHE A 24 -0.67 -11.72 7.82
C PHE A 24 0.59 -11.36 7.02
N ARG A 25 1.36 -12.36 6.57
CA ARG A 25 2.57 -12.13 5.77
C ARG A 25 2.24 -11.57 4.39
N VAL A 26 1.16 -12.07 3.78
CA VAL A 26 0.66 -11.56 2.49
C VAL A 26 0.12 -10.15 2.65
N ARG A 27 -0.65 -9.88 3.71
CA ARG A 27 -1.13 -8.52 4.02
C ARG A 27 0.03 -7.53 4.23
N ALA A 28 1.04 -7.91 5.02
CA ALA A 28 2.22 -7.07 5.24
C ALA A 28 2.98 -6.78 3.94
N GLN A 29 3.17 -7.80 3.09
CA GLN A 29 3.81 -7.62 1.78
C GLN A 29 3.00 -6.69 0.87
N ALA A 30 1.67 -6.84 0.87
CA ALA A 30 0.78 -5.97 0.10
C ALA A 30 0.86 -4.51 0.56
N ALA A 31 0.93 -4.26 1.88
CA ALA A 31 1.18 -2.92 2.41
C ALA A 31 2.51 -2.35 1.91
N LEU A 32 3.60 -3.13 1.95
CA LEU A 32 4.90 -2.67 1.46
C LEU A 32 4.90 -2.32 -0.04
N VAL A 33 4.16 -3.09 -0.86
CA VAL A 33 3.98 -2.82 -2.29
C VAL A 33 3.21 -1.51 -2.51
N LEU A 34 2.12 -1.30 -1.77
CA LEU A 34 1.31 -0.07 -1.84
C LEU A 34 2.08 1.18 -1.41
N GLY A 35 3.12 1.04 -0.57
CA GLY A 35 4.02 2.12 -0.19
C GLY A 35 5.03 2.55 -1.25
N ARG A 36 5.05 1.91 -2.43
CA ARG A 36 5.98 2.27 -3.52
C ARG A 36 5.35 3.37 -4.38
N PRO A 37 6.15 4.34 -4.87
CA PRO A 37 5.66 5.35 -5.79
C PRO A 37 5.22 4.72 -7.13
N PRO A 38 4.29 5.37 -7.88
CA PRO A 38 3.70 6.68 -7.58
C PRO A 38 2.66 6.64 -6.44
N ARG A 39 2.52 7.75 -5.72
CA ARG A 39 1.52 7.89 -4.64
C ARG A 39 0.11 7.80 -5.23
N SER A 40 -0.66 6.82 -4.80
CA SER A 40 -2.08 6.66 -5.14
C SER A 40 -2.95 6.97 -3.92
N ALA A 41 -3.99 7.79 -4.09
CA ALA A 41 -4.94 8.10 -3.01
C ALA A 41 -5.63 6.83 -2.47
N ARG A 42 -5.89 5.84 -3.34
CA ARG A 42 -6.45 4.54 -2.92
C ARG A 42 -5.46 3.74 -2.09
N ALA A 43 -4.18 3.74 -2.48
CA ALA A 43 -3.13 3.07 -1.74
C ALA A 43 -2.95 3.69 -0.34
N VAL A 44 -2.92 5.02 -0.24
CA VAL A 44 -2.84 5.73 1.05
C VAL A 44 -4.03 5.36 1.94
N ALA A 45 -5.25 5.44 1.42
CA ALA A 45 -6.46 5.11 2.19
C ALA A 45 -6.54 3.63 2.62
N ALA A 46 -5.91 2.72 1.87
CA ALA A 46 -5.80 1.31 2.24
C ALA A 46 -4.74 1.09 3.34
N LEU A 47 -3.61 1.78 3.23
CA LEU A 47 -2.53 1.75 4.23
C LEU A 47 -2.98 2.35 5.57
N GLU A 48 -3.70 3.47 5.56
CA GLU A 48 -4.27 4.08 6.78
C GLU A 48 -5.19 3.11 7.53
N ARG A 49 -6.03 2.36 6.80
CA ARG A 49 -6.87 1.30 7.40
C ARG A 49 -6.04 0.16 7.98
N ALA A 50 -4.94 -0.22 7.31
CA ALA A 50 -4.06 -1.29 7.76
C ALA A 50 -3.26 -0.95 9.04
N LEU A 51 -3.23 0.31 9.47
CA LEU A 51 -2.73 0.69 10.80
C LEU A 51 -3.55 0.07 11.94
N ALA A 52 -4.79 -0.35 11.68
CA ALA A 52 -5.64 -1.06 12.63
C ALA A 52 -5.61 -2.60 12.45
N ASP A 53 -4.72 -3.15 11.62
CA ASP A 53 -4.65 -4.60 11.40
C ASP A 53 -4.36 -5.34 12.73
N PRO A 54 -5.01 -6.50 12.98
CA PRO A 54 -4.80 -7.27 14.20
C PRO A 54 -3.32 -7.68 14.38
N HIS A 55 -2.59 -7.91 13.29
CA HIS A 55 -1.22 -8.39 13.35
C HIS A 55 -0.21 -7.22 13.36
N PRO A 56 0.72 -7.17 14.34
CA PRO A 56 1.68 -6.07 14.49
C PRO A 56 2.57 -5.84 13.27
N ALA A 57 2.98 -6.90 12.58
CA ALA A 57 3.82 -6.77 11.37
C ALA A 57 3.11 -6.02 10.23
N VAL A 58 1.78 -6.16 10.09
CA VAL A 58 1.01 -5.46 9.05
C VAL A 58 0.91 -3.98 9.41
N ARG A 59 0.65 -3.65 10.69
CA ARG A 59 0.65 -2.27 11.17
C ARG A 59 1.99 -1.56 10.94
N ALA A 60 3.09 -2.23 11.26
CA ALA A 60 4.44 -1.69 11.03
C ALA A 60 4.70 -1.45 9.54
N ALA A 61 4.36 -2.42 8.68
CA ALA A 61 4.49 -2.29 7.23
C ALA A 61 3.66 -1.12 6.66
N ALA A 62 2.43 -0.94 7.17
CA ALA A 62 1.56 0.16 6.78
C ALA A 62 2.13 1.53 7.17
N ALA A 63 2.59 1.67 8.43
CA ALA A 63 3.19 2.92 8.91
C ALA A 63 4.44 3.31 8.10
N SER A 64 5.39 2.38 7.89
CA SER A 64 6.58 2.66 7.10
C SER A 64 6.27 2.96 5.63
N SER A 65 5.20 2.39 5.10
CA SER A 65 4.74 2.65 3.73
C SER A 65 4.14 4.04 3.57
N LEU A 66 3.36 4.50 4.55
CA LEU A 66 2.83 5.87 4.58
C LEU A 66 3.96 6.90 4.68
N GLU A 67 4.89 6.70 5.62
CA GLU A 67 6.07 7.58 5.78
C GLU A 67 6.87 7.71 4.47
N ARG A 68 7.09 6.58 3.78
CA ARG A 68 7.78 6.59 2.47
C ARG A 68 7.05 7.43 1.44
N LEU A 69 5.72 7.31 1.36
CA LEU A 69 4.91 8.08 0.41
C LEU A 69 4.86 9.58 0.74
N GLU A 70 4.95 9.94 2.02
CA GLU A 70 5.04 11.33 2.47
C GLU A 70 6.43 11.93 2.18
N SER A 71 7.50 11.19 2.48
CA SER A 71 8.88 11.61 2.19
C SER A 71 9.08 11.91 0.70
N VAL A 72 8.58 11.04 -0.19
CA VAL A 72 8.67 11.27 -1.65
C VAL A 72 7.80 12.44 -2.10
N GLY A 73 6.60 12.62 -1.50
CA GLY A 73 5.74 13.77 -1.79
C GLY A 73 6.34 15.12 -1.34
N SER A 74 7.10 15.12 -0.25
CA SER A 74 7.76 16.32 0.28
C SER A 74 9.00 16.74 -0.50
N LEU A 75 9.59 15.86 -1.32
CA LEU A 75 10.74 16.16 -2.16
C LEU A 75 10.35 16.67 -3.56
N ALA A 76 9.06 16.65 -3.90
CA ALA A 76 8.54 17.02 -5.22
C ALA A 76 7.75 18.35 -5.25
N ALA A 77 7.77 19.11 -4.15
CA ALA A 77 7.19 20.46 -4.03
C ALA A 77 8.31 21.51 -3.91
#